data_AF-A0AAU9CV90-F1
#
_entry.id   AF-A0AAU9CV90-F1
#
_cell.length_a   1.000
_cell.length_b   1.000
_cell.length_c   1.000
_cell.angle_alpha   90.00
_cell.angle_beta   90.00
_cell.angle_gamma   90.00
#
_symmetry.space_group_name_H-M   'P 1'
#
loop_
_entity.id
_entity.type
_entity.pdbx_description
1 polymer ?
#
loop_
_entity_poly.entity_id
_entity_poly.type
_entity_poly.pdbx_seq_one_letter_code
_entity_poly.pdbx_strand_id
1 'polypeptide(L)' 'MPNGLLPEGENLRKAVRWLAEQQDHSARTVQEAARRFDLSPADEEFLLRHFAETDRQDSKSD' A
#
# COMPACT_ATOMS: atom_id res chain seq x y z
N MET A 1 15.16 -14.61 -24.39
CA MET A 1 13.74 -14.32 -24.12
C MET A 1 13.67 -13.34 -22.96
N PRO A 2 13.32 -12.06 -23.15
CA PRO A 2 13.04 -11.19 -22.01
C PRO A 2 11.61 -11.50 -21.57
N ASN A 3 11.45 -12.10 -20.39
CA ASN A 3 10.14 -12.15 -19.75
C ASN A 3 9.64 -10.72 -19.63
N GLY A 4 8.52 -10.44 -20.30
CA GLY A 4 7.80 -9.20 -20.14
C GLY A 4 7.45 -9.04 -18.68
N LEU A 5 8.27 -8.25 -17.96
CA LEU A 5 7.90 -7.55 -16.74
C LEU A 5 6.83 -6.51 -17.12
N LEU A 6 5.68 -6.98 -17.62
CA LEU A 6 4.44 -6.24 -17.47
C LEU A 6 4.28 -6.12 -15.96
N PRO A 7 4.34 -4.91 -15.39
CA PRO A 7 4.51 -4.73 -13.97
C PRO A 7 3.27 -5.27 -13.25
N GLU A 8 3.34 -6.49 -12.70
CA GLU A 8 2.33 -7.13 -11.83
C GLU A 8 2.03 -6.33 -10.54
N GLY A 9 2.46 -5.07 -10.47
CA GLY A 9 2.18 -4.14 -9.40
C GLY A 9 2.23 -2.68 -9.85
N GLU A 10 1.82 -2.34 -11.08
CA GLU A 10 1.67 -0.92 -11.45
C GLU A 10 0.59 -0.23 -10.62
N ASN A 11 -0.54 -0.91 -10.41
CA ASN A 11 -1.60 -0.44 -9.54
C ASN A 11 -1.11 -0.33 -8.10
N LEU A 12 -0.38 -1.33 -7.61
CA LEU A 12 0.25 -1.31 -6.28
C LEU A 12 1.22 -0.13 -6.13
N ARG A 13 2.13 0.11 -7.08
CA ARG A 13 3.06 1.26 -7.03
C ARG A 13 2.34 2.60 -7.09
N LYS A 14 1.30 2.73 -7.91
CA LYS A 14 0.48 3.95 -7.97
C LYS A 14 -0.26 4.17 -6.65
N ALA A 15 -0.83 3.12 -6.06
CA ALA A 15 -1.49 3.16 -4.77
C ALA A 15 -0.51 3.52 -3.64
N VAL A 16 0.66 2.87 -3.56
CA VAL A 16 1.70 3.17 -2.56
C VAL A 16 2.19 4.61 -2.69
N ARG A 17 2.43 5.09 -3.91
CA ARG A 17 2.85 6.48 -4.11
C ARG A 17 1.77 7.45 -3.67
N TRP A 18 0.52 7.19 -4.06
CA TRP A 18 -0.61 8.02 -3.65
C TRP A 18 -0.82 8.00 -2.14
N LEU A 19 -0.67 6.82 -1.50
CA LEU A 19 -0.70 6.64 -0.06
C LEU A 19 0.42 7.44 0.61
N ALA A 20 1.65 7.38 0.09
CA ALA A 20 2.78 8.15 0.60
C ALA A 20 2.61 9.68 0.47
N GLU A 21 1.75 10.14 -0.45
CA GLU A 21 1.34 11.54 -0.54
C GLU A 21 0.23 11.88 0.49
N GLN A 22 -0.45 10.89 1.06
CA GLN A 22 -1.40 11.10 2.15
C GLN A 22 -0.66 11.21 3.49
N GLN A 23 -1.04 12.18 4.31
CA GLN A 23 -0.53 12.30 5.68
C GLN A 23 -1.05 11.19 6.60
N ASP A 24 -2.13 10.52 6.20
CA ASP A 24 -2.80 9.49 6.98
C ASP A 24 -2.82 8.18 6.20
N HIS A 25 -1.98 7.23 6.62
CA HIS A 25 -1.94 5.88 6.07
C HIS A 25 -2.92 4.93 6.80
N SER A 26 -4.04 5.45 7.32
CA SER A 26 -5.02 4.62 8.00
C SER A 26 -5.68 3.62 7.05
N ALA A 27 -6.31 2.60 7.64
CA ALA A 27 -7.04 1.58 6.90
C ALA A 27 -8.09 2.17 5.92
N ARG A 28 -8.65 3.35 6.24
CA ARG A 28 -9.54 4.07 5.32
C ARG A 28 -8.84 4.50 4.05
N THR A 29 -7.65 5.08 4.17
CA THR A 29 -6.87 5.58 3.03
C THR A 29 -6.41 4.42 2.16
N VAL A 30 -6.02 3.30 2.76
CA VAL A 30 -5.68 2.07 2.04
C VAL A 30 -6.89 1.52 1.26
N GLN A 31 -8.07 1.49 1.86
CA GLN A 31 -9.31 1.10 1.15
C GLN A 31 -9.69 2.06 0.01
N GLU A 32 -9.52 3.37 0.21
CA GLU A 32 -9.72 4.38 -0.85
C GLU A 32 -8.75 4.15 -2.01
N ALA A 33 -7.47 3.90 -1.71
CA ALA A 33 -6.48 3.56 -2.72
C ALA A 33 -6.86 2.25 -3.44
N ALA A 34 -7.31 1.24 -2.70
CA ALA A 34 -7.69 -0.05 -3.28
C ALA A 34 -8.86 0.05 -4.25
N ARG A 35 -9.90 0.82 -3.89
CA ARG A 35 -11.03 1.10 -4.78
C ARG A 35 -10.66 1.99 -5.96
N ARG A 36 -9.73 2.94 -5.77
CA ARG A 36 -9.34 3.91 -6.81
C ARG A 36 -8.39 3.33 -7.85
N PHE A 37 -7.51 2.42 -7.43
CA PHE A 37 -6.49 1.83 -8.29
C PHE A 37 -6.80 0.38 -8.72
N ASP A 38 -7.99 -0.14 -8.40
CA ASP A 38 -8.37 -1.54 -8.65
C ASP A 38 -7.30 -2.50 -8.09
N LEU A 39 -7.00 -2.34 -6.79
CA LEU A 39 -6.11 -3.26 -6.09
C LEU A 39 -6.83 -4.58 -5.81
N SER A 40 -6.08 -5.67 -5.87
CA SER A 40 -6.61 -6.96 -5.44
C SER A 40 -6.74 -6.98 -3.91
N PRO A 41 -7.65 -7.78 -3.34
CA PRO A 41 -7.73 -7.96 -1.90
C PRO A 41 -6.39 -8.41 -1.27
N ALA A 42 -5.54 -9.10 -2.03
CA ALA A 42 -4.18 -9.43 -1.62
C ALA A 42 -3.26 -8.20 -1.45
N ASP A 43 -3.39 -7.22 -2.34
CA ASP A 43 -2.63 -5.97 -2.29
C ASP A 43 -3.11 -5.06 -1.15
N GLU A 44 -4.44 -4.93 -0.98
CA GLU A 44 -5.03 -4.19 0.14
C GLU A 44 -4.55 -4.75 1.47
N GLU A 45 -4.58 -6.07 1.65
CA GLU A 45 -4.10 -6.73 2.86
C GLU A 45 -2.59 -6.55 3.05
N PHE A 46 -1.79 -6.57 1.97
CA PHE A 46 -0.36 -6.25 2.05
C PHE A 46 -0.11 -4.83 2.57
N LEU A 47 -0.83 -3.84 2.03
CA LEU A 47 -0.70 -2.44 2.46
C LEU A 47 -1.17 -2.26 3.91
N LEU A 48 -2.34 -2.80 4.27
CA LEU A 48 -2.86 -2.74 5.63
C LEU A 48 -1.89 -3.33 6.65
N ARG A 49 -1.30 -4.49 6.37
CA ARG A 49 -0.27 -5.11 7.22
C ARG A 49 0.96 -4.22 7.33
N HIS A 50 1.50 -3.79 6.20
CA HIS A 50 2.74 -3.00 6.16
C HIS A 50 2.62 -1.66 6.90
N PHE A 51 1.55 -0.90 6.65
CA PHE A 51 1.32 0.39 7.31
C PHE A 51 0.92 0.24 8.78
N ALA A 52 0.14 -0.79 9.15
CA ALA A 52 -0.19 -1.06 10.55
C ALA A 52 1.03 -1.50 11.38
N GLU A 53 2.00 -2.16 10.76
CA GLU A 53 3.28 -2.50 11.41
C GLU A 53 4.17 -1.26 11.61
N THR A 54 4.16 -0.31 10.68
CA THR A 54 4.92 0.95 10.80
C THR A 54 4.42 1.83 11.96
N ASP A 55 3.10 1.94 12.17
CA ASP A 55 2.51 2.72 13.28
C ASP A 55 2.96 2.23 14.67
N ARG A 56 3.17 0.91 14.83
CA ARG A 56 3.63 0.35 16.11
C ARG A 56 5.10 0.55 16.42
N GLN A 57 5.97 0.80 15.42
CA GLN A 57 7.41 0.86 15.67
C GLN A 57 7.90 2.19 16.24
N ASP A 58 7.09 3.26 16.21
CA ASP A 58 7.45 4.55 16.83
C ASP A 58 7.29 4.55 18.36
N SER A 59 6.63 3.53 18.94
CA SER A 59 6.38 3.46 20.39
C SER A 59 7.43 2.66 21.19
N LYS A 60 8.59 2.32 20.63
CA LYS A 60 9.65 1.63 21.39
C LYS A 60 11.05 2.20 21.14
N SER A 61 11.28 3.41 21.62
CA SER A 61 12.57 3.81 22.17
C SER A 61 12.33 4.82 23.30
N ASP A 62 12.03 4.25 24.47
CA ASP A 62 12.35 4.84 25.78
C ASP A 62 13.38 3.90 26.44
#